data_AF-K1TL16-F1
#
_entry.id   AF-K1TL16-F1
#
_cell.length_a   1.000
_cell.length_b   1.000
_cell.length_c   1.000
_cell.angle_alpha   90.00
_cell.angle_beta   90.00
_cell.angle_gamma   90.00
#
_symmetry.space_group_name_H-M   'P 1'
#
loop_
_entity.id
_entity.type
_entity.pdbx_description
1 polymer ?
#
loop_
_entity_poly.entity_id
_entity_poly.type
_entity_poly.pdbx_seq_one_letter_code
_entity_poly.pdbx_strand_id
1 'polypeptide(L)'
;MNGKIAIALLSTLLLGIGSCGAGEPISDPSGLVEVPDLGETPESGKETPRCYYVSTTGDDSASGTEDEPLRTINCALGRVAPGDTVLVRGGLLP
;
A
#
# COMPACT_ATOMS: atom_id res chain seq x y z
N MET A 1 32.93 20.62 16.59
CA MET A 1 32.34 19.97 17.79
C MET A 1 30.85 20.16 17.73
N ASN A 2 30.14 19.05 17.58
CA ASN A 2 28.78 18.92 17.09
C ASN A 2 27.76 19.56 18.05
N GLY A 3 26.99 20.50 17.52
CA GLY A 3 25.92 21.18 18.25
C GLY A 3 24.74 20.24 18.47
N LYS A 4 24.69 19.66 19.67
CA LYS A 4 23.50 19.31 20.46
C LYS A 4 22.23 18.99 19.63
N ILE A 5 22.12 17.72 19.24
CA ILE A 5 20.88 17.05 18.86
C ILE A 5 19.96 17.10 20.09
N ALA A 6 18.96 17.97 20.05
CA ALA A 6 17.96 18.13 21.09
C ALA A 6 16.64 18.58 20.46
N ILE A 7 15.89 17.65 19.88
CA ILE A 7 14.45 17.80 19.67
C ILE A 7 13.80 16.49 20.10
N ALA A 8 12.83 16.65 20.99
CA ALA A 8 12.41 15.71 22.00
C ALA A 8 11.68 14.47 21.46
N LEU A 9 12.04 13.32 22.03
CA LEU A 9 11.13 12.18 22.22
C LEU A 9 9.97 12.63 23.13
N LEU A 10 8.80 12.92 22.56
CA LEU A 10 7.52 12.81 23.26
C LEU A 10 6.34 12.92 22.30
N SER A 11 5.79 11.78 21.85
CA SER A 11 4.39 11.65 21.39
C SER A 11 3.98 10.18 21.31
N THR A 12 3.84 9.53 22.48
CA THR A 12 3.09 8.28 22.62
C THR A 12 1.63 8.62 22.95
N LEU A 13 0.77 8.73 21.94
CA LEU A 13 -0.70 8.77 22.00
C LEU A 13 -1.20 8.70 20.55
N LEU A 14 -2.03 7.80 20.05
CA LEU A 14 -3.09 6.99 20.62
C LEU A 14 -3.33 5.80 19.68
N LEU A 15 -3.78 4.69 20.27
CA LEU A 15 -4.41 3.55 19.62
C LEU A 15 -5.33 3.97 18.45
N GLY A 16 -5.02 3.46 17.26
CA GLY A 16 -5.87 3.56 16.08
C GLY A 16 -5.82 2.24 15.32
N ILE A 17 -6.27 1.15 15.94
CA ILE A 17 -6.59 -0.07 15.21
C ILE A 17 -7.80 0.24 14.32
N GLY A 18 -7.54 0.59 13.07
CA GLY A 18 -8.53 0.51 12.01
C GLY A 18 -8.87 -0.96 11.79
N SER A 19 -9.72 -1.52 12.64
CA SER A 19 -10.46 -2.74 12.38
C SER A 19 -11.70 -2.35 11.57
N CYS A 20 -11.78 -2.82 10.33
CA CYS A 20 -13.03 -2.84 9.60
C CYS A 20 -13.21 -4.19 8.89
N GLY A 21 -14.03 -5.05 9.50
CA GLY A 21 -14.83 -6.06 8.79
C GLY A 21 -14.41 -7.51 8.98
N ALA A 22 -14.91 -8.16 10.04
CA ALA A 22 -15.16 -9.59 10.01
C ALA A 22 -16.42 -9.84 9.16
N GLY A 23 -16.24 -10.36 7.94
CA GLY A 23 -17.28 -11.10 7.24
C GLY A 23 -17.09 -12.57 7.57
N GLU A 24 -17.86 -13.09 8.52
CA GLU A 24 -17.91 -14.53 8.80
C GLU A 24 -18.81 -15.27 7.78
N PRO A 25 -18.65 -16.60 7.67
CA PRO A 25 -18.59 -17.32 6.41
C PRO A 25 -19.95 -17.77 5.90
N ILE A 26 -20.14 -17.71 4.58
CA ILE A 26 -21.24 -18.42 3.93
C ILE A 26 -20.83 -19.89 3.87
N SER A 27 -21.41 -20.71 4.75
CA SER A 27 -21.37 -22.15 4.61
C SER A 27 -22.31 -22.54 3.48
N ASP A 28 -21.77 -23.07 2.38
CA ASP A 28 -22.57 -23.78 1.37
C ASP A 28 -22.47 -25.29 1.64
N PRO A 29 -23.47 -25.92 2.30
CA PRO A 29 -23.60 -27.36 2.28
C PRO A 29 -24.48 -27.73 1.09
N SER A 30 -23.87 -28.29 0.03
CA SER A 30 -24.38 -29.45 -0.71
C SER A 30 -23.82 -29.51 -2.13
N GLY A 31 -23.45 -30.71 -2.55
CA GLY A 31 -23.68 -31.13 -3.93
C GLY A 31 -22.42 -31.31 -4.76
N LEU A 32 -21.80 -32.46 -4.56
CA LEU A 32 -20.73 -33.06 -5.35
C LEU A 32 -21.06 -33.07 -6.85
N VAL A 33 -20.27 -32.34 -7.65
CA VAL A 33 -19.98 -32.70 -9.04
C VAL A 33 -18.53 -32.33 -9.31
N GLU A 34 -17.64 -33.31 -9.20
CA GLU A 34 -16.24 -33.19 -9.64
C GLU A 34 -16.23 -33.09 -11.16
N VAL A 35 -16.31 -31.87 -11.68
CA VAL A 35 -15.94 -31.56 -13.06
C VAL A 35 -14.42 -31.71 -13.16
N PRO A 36 -13.89 -32.46 -14.15
CA PRO A 36 -12.44 -32.59 -14.32
C PRO A 36 -11.83 -31.22 -14.58
N ASP A 37 -11.01 -30.78 -13.63
CA ASP A 37 -10.30 -29.50 -13.62
C ASP A 37 -9.29 -29.45 -14.76
N LEU A 38 -9.67 -28.78 -15.85
CA LEU A 38 -8.79 -28.44 -16.96
C LEU A 38 -8.47 -26.95 -16.86
N GLY A 39 -7.50 -26.65 -16.00
CA GLY A 39 -6.77 -25.40 -16.02
C GLY A 39 -6.90 -24.63 -14.72
N GLU A 40 -5.89 -24.79 -13.87
CA GLU A 40 -5.53 -23.77 -12.88
C GLU A 40 -5.29 -22.46 -13.64
N THR A 41 -6.33 -21.63 -13.79
CA THR A 41 -6.09 -20.21 -14.02
C THR A 41 -5.27 -19.74 -12.84
N PRO A 42 -4.12 -19.09 -13.03
CA PRO A 42 -3.33 -18.61 -11.90
C PRO A 42 -4.23 -17.69 -11.08
N GLU A 43 -4.68 -18.21 -9.94
CA GLU A 43 -5.45 -17.49 -8.94
C GLU A 43 -4.59 -16.28 -8.57
N SER A 44 -4.89 -15.16 -9.20
CA SER A 44 -4.19 -13.89 -9.03
C SER A 44 -4.25 -13.60 -7.55
N GLY A 45 -3.13 -13.83 -6.86
CA GLY A 45 -3.00 -13.57 -5.44
C GLY A 45 -3.53 -12.17 -5.19
N LYS A 46 -4.63 -12.08 -4.43
CA LYS A 46 -5.27 -10.83 -4.08
C LYS A 46 -4.32 -10.05 -3.18
N GLU A 47 -3.30 -9.47 -3.78
CA GLU A 47 -2.38 -8.58 -3.11
C GLU A 47 -3.21 -7.40 -2.63
N THR A 48 -3.05 -7.08 -1.35
CA THR A 48 -3.80 -5.95 -0.79
C THR A 48 -3.35 -4.70 -1.54
N PRO A 49 -4.30 -3.91 -2.07
CA PRO A 49 -3.97 -2.74 -2.87
C PRO A 49 -3.10 -1.78 -2.05
N ARG A 50 -2.01 -1.32 -2.65
CA ARG A 50 -1.00 -0.45 -2.03
C ARG A 50 -1.24 1.02 -2.40
N CYS A 51 -0.72 1.90 -1.55
CA CYS A 51 -0.67 3.34 -1.82
C CYS A 51 0.76 3.79 -2.04
N TYR A 52 1.01 4.52 -3.14
CA TYR A 52 2.29 5.15 -3.45
C TYR A 52 2.18 6.67 -3.37
N TYR A 53 3.08 7.32 -2.66
CA TYR A 53 3.11 8.77 -2.52
C TYR A 53 4.15 9.38 -3.47
N VAL A 54 3.79 10.47 -4.13
CA VAL A 54 4.67 11.22 -5.03
C VAL A 54 4.79 12.67 -4.53
N SER A 55 6.01 13.19 -4.48
CA SER A 55 6.32 14.58 -4.09
C SER A 55 7.48 15.12 -4.92
N THR A 56 7.46 16.41 -5.26
CA THR A 56 8.53 17.04 -6.05
C THR A 56 9.88 17.09 -5.34
N THR A 57 9.87 16.96 -4.01
CA THR A 57 11.05 16.87 -3.14
C THR A 57 11.41 15.43 -2.75
N GLY A 58 10.74 14.42 -3.31
CA GLY A 58 11.00 13.00 -3.04
C GLY A 58 12.24 12.45 -3.75
N ASP A 59 12.40 11.13 -3.68
CA ASP A 59 13.49 10.37 -4.33
C ASP A 59 12.92 9.13 -5.03
N ASP A 60 13.24 8.89 -6.31
CA ASP A 60 12.77 7.71 -7.05
C ASP A 60 13.38 6.39 -6.56
N SER A 61 14.42 6.46 -5.72
CA SER A 61 15.01 5.33 -5.01
C SER A 61 14.28 5.00 -3.71
N ALA A 62 13.37 5.86 -3.26
CA ALA A 62 12.62 5.67 -2.03
C ALA A 62 11.60 4.52 -2.12
N SER A 63 11.05 4.13 -0.97
CA SER A 63 10.02 3.09 -0.87
C SER A 63 8.68 3.52 -1.49
N GLY A 64 8.39 4.83 -1.53
CA GLY A 64 7.12 5.39 -1.99
C GLY A 64 6.04 5.44 -0.91
N THR A 65 6.45 5.36 0.35
CA THR A 65 5.58 5.56 1.52
C THR A 65 5.33 7.06 1.77
N GLU A 66 4.46 7.38 2.71
CA GLU A 66 4.16 8.78 3.05
C GLU A 66 5.40 9.55 3.55
N ASP A 67 6.22 8.91 4.38
CA ASP A 67 7.47 9.51 4.89
C ASP A 67 8.58 9.55 3.83
N GLU A 68 8.59 8.58 2.91
CA GLU A 68 9.60 8.45 1.86
C GLU A 68 8.95 8.41 0.46
N PRO A 69 8.42 9.55 -0.03
CA PRO A 69 7.71 9.59 -1.30
C PRO A 69 8.66 9.43 -2.49
N LEU A 70 8.12 8.92 -3.59
CA LEU A 70 8.78 8.94 -4.88
C LEU A 70 8.85 10.36 -5.44
N ARG A 71 9.86 10.64 -6.25
CA ARG A 71 10.02 11.97 -6.87
C ARG A 71 9.11 12.16 -8.07
N THR A 72 8.93 11.11 -8.87
CA THR A 72 8.24 11.18 -10.15
C THR A 72 7.04 10.25 -10.22
N ILE A 73 6.02 10.68 -10.97
CA ILE A 73 4.85 9.84 -11.22
C ILE A 73 5.19 8.62 -12.08
N ASN A 74 6.16 8.73 -13.00
CA ASN A 74 6.59 7.60 -13.82
C ASN A 74 7.22 6.49 -12.99
N CYS A 75 8.00 6.82 -11.94
CA CYS A 75 8.53 5.81 -11.04
C CYS A 75 7.40 5.08 -10.29
N ALA A 76 6.37 5.81 -9.82
CA ALA A 76 5.20 5.21 -9.19
C ALA A 76 4.44 4.29 -10.16
N LEU A 77 4.19 4.75 -11.39
CA LEU A 77 3.48 3.98 -12.42
C LEU A 77 4.21 2.68 -12.82
N GLY A 78 5.53 2.64 -12.69
CA GLY A 78 6.31 1.42 -12.89
C GLY A 78 6.21 0.39 -11.76
N ARG A 79 5.64 0.76 -10.60
CA ARG A 79 5.55 -0.09 -9.40
C ARG A 79 4.13 -0.54 -9.07
N VAL A 80 3.12 0.18 -9.54
CA VAL A 80 1.72 -0.11 -9.23
C VAL A 80 1.22 -1.39 -9.89
N ALA A 81 0.45 -2.16 -9.14
CA ALA A 81 -0.39 -3.24 -9.61
C ALA A 81 -1.87 -2.77 -9.76
N PRO A 82 -2.72 -3.54 -10.47
CA PRO A 82 -4.16 -3.24 -10.50
C PRO A 82 -4.76 -3.17 -9.10
N GLY A 83 -5.47 -2.07 -8.81
CA GLY A 83 -6.06 -1.79 -7.50
C GLY A 83 -5.24 -0.85 -6.62
N ASP A 84 -3.95 -0.63 -6.94
CA ASP A 84 -3.12 0.33 -6.23
C ASP A 84 -3.57 1.77 -6.48
N THR A 85 -3.20 2.65 -5.55
CA THR A 85 -3.49 4.08 -5.61
C THR A 85 -2.20 4.90 -5.60
N VAL A 86 -2.11 5.92 -6.47
CA VAL A 86 -1.02 6.90 -6.44
C VAL A 86 -1.53 8.23 -5.89
N LEU A 87 -0.95 8.67 -4.78
CA LEU A 87 -1.26 9.92 -4.08
C LEU A 87 -0.20 10.97 -4.41
N VAL A 88 -0.57 11.99 -5.17
CA VAL A 88 0.34 13.09 -5.49
C VAL A 88 0.19 14.19 -4.44
N ARG A 89 1.28 14.48 -3.72
CA ARG A 89 1.29 15.56 -2.72
C ARG A 89 1.22 16.92 -3.39
N GLY A 90 0.57 17.86 -2.71
CA GLY A 90 0.51 19.25 -3.13
C GLY A 90 1.90 19.85 -3.24
N GLY A 91 2.14 20.58 -4.34
CA GLY A 91 3.42 21.20 -4.66
C GLY A 91 3.43 21.66 -6.12
N LEU A 92 4.40 22.49 -6.49
CA LEU A 92 4.58 22.89 -7.89
C LEU A 92 5.44 21.85 -8.59
N LEU A 93 4.90 21.11 -9.56
CA LEU A 93 5.69 20.33 -10.52
C LEU A 93 6.52 21.34 -11.35
N PRO A 94 7.87 21.31 -11.29
CA PRO A 94 8.70 22.23 -12.06
C PRO A 94 8.72 21.89 -13.56
#